data_AF-A0A9P7D7J8-F1
#
_entry.id   AF-A0A9P7D7J8-F1
#
_cell.length_a   1.000
_cell.length_b   1.000
_cell.length_c   1.000
_cell.angle_alpha   90.00
_cell.angle_beta   90.00
_cell.angle_gamma   90.00
#
_symmetry.space_group_name_H-M   'P 1'
#
loop_
_entity.id
_entity.type
_entity.pdbx_description
1 polymer ?
#
loop_
_entity_poly.entity_id
_entity_poly.type
_entity_poly.pdbx_seq_one_letter_code
_entity_poly.pdbx_strand_id
1 'polypeptide(L)'
;MAQFTTTTATYPLAKCSRSYPTSSSSSQNPATHAEWQHFVHPLVNLYLDAKKSSSGNLVSVCLRIIWKFHSSTNSTDADQRETTLVGFSQC
;
A
#
# COMPACT_ATOMS: atom_id res chain seq x y z
N MET A 1 -31.98 -12.54 4.75
CA MET A 1 -30.53 -12.29 4.97
C MET A 1 -29.97 -11.68 3.70
N ALA A 2 -29.16 -10.61 3.79
CA ALA A 2 -28.53 -10.02 2.61
C ALA A 2 -27.32 -10.87 2.20
N GLN A 3 -27.29 -11.32 0.95
CA GLN A 3 -26.19 -12.11 0.40
C GLN A 3 -25.20 -11.18 -0.30
N PHE A 4 -23.92 -11.34 0.01
CA PHE A 4 -22.83 -10.58 -0.59
C PHE A 4 -21.78 -11.55 -1.13
N THR A 5 -21.10 -11.15 -2.19
CA THR A 5 -19.96 -11.86 -2.75
C THR A 5 -18.73 -10.98 -2.66
N THR A 6 -17.64 -11.52 -2.15
CA THR A 6 -16.34 -10.85 -2.12
C THR A 6 -15.43 -11.52 -3.14
N THR A 7 -14.79 -10.72 -3.99
CA THR A 7 -13.78 -11.19 -4.94
C THR A 7 -12.46 -10.51 -4.61
N THR A 8 -11.40 -11.31 -4.48
CA THR A 8 -10.04 -10.84 -4.20
C THR A 8 -9.20 -10.94 -5.46
N ALA A 9 -8.53 -9.86 -5.82
CA ALA A 9 -7.50 -9.85 -6.86
C ALA A 9 -6.14 -9.45 -6.26
N THR A 10 -5.08 -10.14 -6.67
CA THR A 10 -3.71 -9.90 -6.18
C THR A 10 -2.84 -9.33 -7.29
N TYR A 11 -2.12 -8.25 -6.98
CA TYR A 11 -1.22 -7.57 -7.91
C TYR A 11 0.17 -7.42 -7.27
N PRO A 12 1.16 -8.24 -7.68
CA PRO A 12 2.55 -8.04 -7.27
C PRO A 12 3.14 -6.85 -8.02
N LEU A 13 3.88 -5.99 -7.33
CA LEU A 13 4.56 -4.85 -7.96
C LEU A 13 5.96 -5.23 -8.44
N ALA A 14 6.26 -4.92 -9.70
CA ALA A 14 7.61 -5.14 -10.26
C ALA A 14 8.60 -4.05 -9.84
N LYS A 15 8.14 -2.81 -9.62
CA LYS A 15 8.96 -1.65 -9.25
C LYS A 15 8.20 -0.74 -8.30
N CYS A 16 8.87 -0.23 -7.28
CA CYS A 16 8.32 0.81 -6.41
C CYS A 16 9.43 1.77 -5.97
N SER A 17 9.03 2.97 -5.52
CA SER A 17 9.96 3.96 -4.97
C SER A 17 9.39 4.52 -3.67
N ARG A 18 10.26 4.81 -2.71
CA ARG A 18 9.89 5.42 -1.42
C ARG A 18 10.61 6.75 -1.31
N SER A 19 9.85 7.82 -1.03
CA SER A 19 10.42 9.11 -0.65
C SER A 19 10.48 9.22 0.86
N TYR A 20 11.58 9.76 1.39
CA TYR A 20 11.64 10.13 2.80
C TYR A 20 11.35 11.63 2.94
N PRO A 21 10.32 12.04 3.69
CA PRO A 21 10.12 13.45 4.00
C PRO A 21 11.32 13.92 4.83
N THR A 22 12.09 14.86 4.30
CA THR A 22 13.20 15.47 5.01
C THR A 22 12.62 16.34 6.12
N SER A 23 12.64 15.86 7.36
CA SER A 23 12.34 16.68 8.54
C SER A 23 13.41 17.75 8.66
N SER A 24 13.18 18.92 8.08
CA SER A 24 14.11 20.05 8.11
C SER A 24 14.12 20.69 9.50
N SER A 25 14.92 20.15 10.42
CA SER A 25 15.34 20.84 11.64
C SER A 25 16.66 21.57 11.42
N SER A 26 16.73 22.48 10.44
CA SER A 26 17.66 23.60 10.43
C SER A 26 17.35 24.55 9.26
N SER A 27 17.07 25.79 9.63
CA SER A 27 17.22 27.02 8.87
C SER A 27 17.99 26.92 7.54
N GLN A 28 17.34 27.39 6.46
CA GLN A 28 17.91 27.89 5.20
C GLN A 28 18.38 26.87 4.14
N ASN A 29 17.44 26.22 3.44
CA ASN A 29 17.52 26.06 1.97
C ASN A 29 16.15 25.65 1.38
N PRO A 30 15.52 26.39 0.45
CA PRO A 30 14.19 26.07 -0.08
C PRO A 30 14.15 24.95 -1.13
N ALA A 31 15.16 24.08 -1.22
CA ALA A 31 15.30 23.10 -2.31
C ALA A 31 15.85 21.73 -1.87
N THR A 32 15.55 21.25 -0.66
CA THR A 32 15.82 19.84 -0.32
C THR A 32 14.77 18.96 -1.01
N HIS A 33 15.04 18.58 -2.26
CA HIS A 33 14.30 17.53 -2.97
C HIS A 33 14.24 16.28 -2.08
N ALA A 34 13.05 15.73 -1.86
CA ALA A 34 12.89 14.47 -1.14
C ALA A 34 13.77 13.39 -1.79
N GLU A 35 14.63 12.74 -1.01
CA GLU A 35 15.45 11.64 -1.48
C GLU A 35 14.55 10.43 -1.77
N TRP A 36 14.65 9.89 -2.98
CA TRP A 36 13.88 8.73 -3.44
C TRP A 36 14.76 7.48 -3.45
N GLN A 37 14.31 6.44 -2.78
CA GLN A 37 14.90 5.11 -2.85
C GLN A 37 14.11 4.24 -3.84
N HIS A 38 14.78 3.70 -4.86
CA HIS A 38 14.16 2.87 -5.90
C HIS A 38 14.37 1.38 -5.63
N PHE A 39 13.31 0.58 -5.80
CA PHE A 39 13.35 -0.88 -5.61
C PHE A 39 12.89 -1.59 -6.89
N VAL A 40 13.71 -2.51 -7.39
CA VAL A 40 13.45 -3.35 -8.59
C VAL A 40 13.11 -4.81 -8.28
N HIS A 41 13.22 -5.23 -7.02
CA HIS A 41 12.69 -6.51 -6.52
C HIS A 41 11.89 -6.33 -5.21
N PRO A 42 10.93 -5.40 -5.15
CA PRO A 42 10.17 -5.20 -3.92
C PRO A 42 9.18 -6.34 -3.71
N LEU A 43 9.13 -6.91 -2.50
CA LEU A 43 8.05 -7.80 -2.07
C LEU A 43 6.82 -6.97 -1.66
N VAL A 44 6.30 -6.15 -2.58
CA VAL A 44 5.06 -5.37 -2.38
C VAL A 44 3.93 -6.07 -3.12
N ASN A 45 2.91 -6.46 -2.37
CA ASN A 45 1.70 -7.09 -2.88
C ASN A 45 0.48 -6.21 -2.59
N LEU A 46 -0.30 -5.94 -3.63
CA LEU A 46 -1.60 -5.30 -3.50
C LEU A 46 -2.69 -6.37 -3.53
N TYR A 47 -3.65 -6.29 -2.62
CA TYR A 47 -4.85 -7.11 -2.61
C TYR A 47 -6.07 -6.21 -2.72
N LEU A 48 -6.85 -6.39 -3.77
CA LEU A 48 -8.09 -5.66 -4.00
C LEU A 48 -9.27 -6.59 -3.71
N ASP A 49 -9.95 -6.31 -2.60
CA ASP A 49 -11.14 -7.03 -2.17
C ASP A 49 -12.38 -6.20 -2.55
N ALA A 50 -13.12 -6.66 -3.56
CA ALA A 50 -14.36 -6.03 -4.02
C ALA A 50 -15.58 -6.80 -3.49
N LYS A 51 -16.41 -6.13 -2.70
CA LYS A 51 -17.65 -6.69 -2.15
C LYS A 51 -18.84 -6.20 -2.98
N LYS A 52 -19.66 -7.13 -3.46
CA LYS A 52 -20.87 -6.85 -4.23
C LYS A 52 -22.12 -7.40 -3.54
N SER A 53 -23.25 -6.75 -3.73
CA SER A 53 -24.57 -7.27 -3.35
C SER A 53 -24.95 -8.47 -4.23
N SER A 54 -25.99 -9.20 -3.82
CA SER A 54 -26.59 -10.25 -4.64
C SER A 54 -27.08 -9.77 -6.01
N SER A 55 -27.44 -8.50 -6.14
CA SER A 55 -27.80 -7.86 -7.41
C SER A 55 -26.59 -7.45 -8.27
N GLY A 56 -25.37 -7.71 -7.81
CA GLY A 56 -24.12 -7.37 -8.51
C GLY A 56 -23.63 -5.93 -8.30
N ASN A 57 -24.35 -5.12 -7.53
CA ASN A 57 -23.94 -3.74 -7.23
C ASN A 57 -22.71 -3.75 -6.32
N LEU A 58 -21.73 -2.91 -6.63
CA LEU A 58 -20.57 -2.73 -5.76
C LEU A 58 -21.02 -2.10 -4.44
N VAL A 59 -20.58 -2.66 -3.31
CA VAL A 59 -20.92 -2.22 -1.96
C VAL A 59 -19.71 -1.57 -1.30
N SER A 60 -18.56 -2.23 -1.39
CA SER A 60 -17.31 -1.71 -0.86
C SER A 60 -16.12 -2.25 -1.62
N VAL A 61 -15.04 -1.49 -1.57
CA VAL A 61 -13.73 -1.89 -2.08
C VAL A 61 -12.74 -1.71 -0.94
N CYS A 62 -11.92 -2.72 -0.70
CA CYS A 62 -10.83 -2.69 0.25
C CYS A 62 -9.53 -2.98 -0.49
N LEU A 63 -8.60 -2.03 -0.48
CA LEU A 63 -7.25 -2.20 -1.00
C LEU A 63 -6.30 -2.41 0.18
N ARG A 64 -5.68 -3.59 0.25
CA ARG A 64 -4.62 -3.90 1.23
C ARG A 64 -3.27 -3.86 0.53
N ILE A 65 -2.37 -3.07 1.06
CA ILE A 65 -1.00 -2.91 0.58
C ILE A 65 -0.09 -3.57 1.60
N ILE A 66 0.54 -4.67 1.22
CA ILE A 66 1.48 -5.40 2.08
C ILE A 66 2.86 -5.26 1.48
N TRP A 67 3.81 -4.72 2.25
CA TRP A 67 5.21 -4.63 1.82
C TRP A 67 6.16 -5.21 2.86
N LYS A 68 7.21 -5.85 2.38
CA LYS A 68 8.34 -6.31 3.20
C LYS A 68 9.62 -5.73 2.62
N PHE A 69 10.31 -4.91 3.41
CA PHE A 69 11.63 -4.43 3.07
C PHE A 69 12.65 -5.13 3.95
N HIS A 70 13.68 -5.72 3.33
CA HIS A 70 14.83 -6.19 4.09
C HIS A 70 15.65 -4.98 4.51
N SER A 71 15.71 -4.71 5.81
CA SER A 71 16.67 -3.77 6.37
C SER A 71 18.07 -4.34 6.14
N SER A 72 18.88 -3.69 5.30
CA SER A 72 20.24 -4.14 5.04
C SER A 72 21.10 -4.03 6.29
N THR A 73 21.97 -5.02 6.48
CA THR A 73 23.00 -5.20 7.53
C THR A 73 22.49 -5.50 8.95
N ASN A 74 22.47 -6.79 9.29
CA ASN A 74 22.49 -7.36 10.65
C ASN A 74 21.26 -7.14 11.55
N SER A 75 20.14 -6.71 11.00
CA SER A 75 18.86 -6.69 11.71
C SER A 75 18.05 -7.94 11.36
N THR A 76 17.76 -8.80 12.35
CA THR A 76 16.73 -9.86 12.26
C THR A 76 15.30 -9.31 12.20
N ASP A 77 15.13 -8.00 12.01
CA ASP A 77 13.83 -7.33 11.97
C ASP A 77 13.47 -6.99 10.51
N ALA A 78 12.63 -7.83 9.91
CA ALA A 78 12.02 -7.51 8.63
C ALA A 78 10.92 -6.46 8.86
N ASP A 79 11.08 -5.25 8.32
CA ASP A 79 10.05 -4.21 8.36
C ASP A 79 8.90 -4.62 7.42
N GLN A 80 7.98 -5.43 7.95
CA GLN A 80 6.71 -5.74 7.32
C GLN A 80 5.68 -4.71 7.77
N ARG A 81 5.05 -4.04 6.81
CA ARG A 81 3.89 -3.16 7.09
C ARG A 81 2.73 -3.55 6.21
N GLU A 82 1.54 -3.32 6.77
CA GLU A 82 0.27 -3.44 6.06
C GLU A 82 -0.47 -2.12 6.18
N THR A 83 -1.09 -1.68 5.10
CA THR A 83 -1.96 -0.51 5.08
C THR A 83 -3.23 -0.85 4.32
N THR A 84 -4.38 -0.50 4.89
CA THR A 84 -5.69 -0.84 4.35
C THR A 84 -6.47 0.43 4.04
N LEU A 85 -6.94 0.54 2.80
CA LEU A 85 -7.78 1.63 2.32
C LEU A 85 -9.16 1.07 1.99
N VAL A 86 -10.21 1.58 2.64
CA VAL A 86 -11.58 1.10 2.45
C VAL A 86 -12.43 2.22 1.87
N GLY A 87 -13.10 1.93 0.76
CA GLY A 87 -14.11 2.79 0.15
C GLY A 87 -15.47 2.10 0.12
N PHE A 88 -16.54 2.87 0.31
CA PHE A 88 -17.92 2.41 0.24
C PHE A 88 -18.62 3.09 -0.92
N SER A 89 -19.49 2.37 -1.63
CA SER A 89 -20.39 3.01 -2.59
C SER A 89 -21.43 3.81 -1.82
N GLN A 90 -21.59 5.10 -2.13
CA GLN A 90 -22.78 5.83 -1.69
C GLN A 90 -23.96 5.34 -2.53
N CYS A 91 -25.00 4.86 -1.86
CA CYS A 91 -26.27 4.48 -2.47
C CYS A 91 -27.09 5.72 -2.82
#